data_AF-A0A835G3N6-F1
#
_entry.id   AF-A0A835G3N6-F1
#
_cell.length_a   1.000
_cell.length_b   1.000
_cell.length_c   1.000
_cell.angle_alpha   90.00
_cell.angle_beta   90.00
_cell.angle_gamma   90.00
#
_symmetry.space_group_name_H-M   'P 1'
#
loop_
_entity.id
_entity.type
_entity.pdbx_description
1 polymer ?
#
loop_
_entity_poly.entity_id
_entity_poly.type
_entity_poly.pdbx_seq_one_letter_code
_entity_poly.pdbx_strand_id
1 'polypeptide(L)'
;MESLSDRILRFRPDTLLEVRKELNLDKPGRMNEAIDILEDWVQKQPHFAKKDFPREYLERFIVISKGLVERAKEKLDKLCTFKTLMPEFFSPIDVKKELEPIHQIM
;
A
#
# COMPACT_ATOMS: atom_id res chain seq x y z
N MET A 1 -14.89 7.97 1.08
CA MET A 1 -14.84 6.82 0.17
C MET A 1 -15.16 5.59 0.98
N GLU A 2 -16.41 5.10 0.91
CA GLU A 2 -17.02 4.22 1.93
C GLU A 2 -17.27 2.78 1.47
N SER A 3 -16.66 2.32 0.37
CA SER A 3 -16.84 0.92 -0.04
C SER A 3 -15.53 0.24 -0.41
N LEU A 4 -15.27 -0.89 0.26
CA LEU A 4 -14.32 -1.91 -0.19
C LEU A 4 -14.93 -2.62 -1.40
N SER A 5 -14.86 -1.99 -2.57
CA SER A 5 -15.29 -2.61 -3.82
C SER A 5 -14.14 -3.45 -4.38
N ASP A 6 -14.24 -4.77 -4.26
CA ASP A 6 -13.28 -5.71 -4.83
C ASP A 6 -14.00 -6.68 -5.79
N ARG A 7 -13.28 -7.16 -6.80
CA ARG A 7 -13.84 -8.10 -7.80
C ARG A 7 -13.88 -9.53 -7.30
N ILE A 8 -13.06 -9.85 -6.29
CA ILE A 8 -12.82 -11.21 -5.82
C ILE A 8 -13.37 -11.37 -4.39
N LEU A 9 -13.10 -10.39 -3.52
CA LEU A 9 -13.48 -10.48 -2.11
C LEU A 9 -14.83 -9.82 -1.83
N ARG A 10 -15.66 -10.49 -1.01
CA ARG A 10 -16.90 -9.94 -0.46
C ARG A 10 -16.62 -9.47 0.96
N PHE A 11 -16.77 -8.17 1.19
CA PHE A 11 -16.59 -7.57 2.51
C PHE A 11 -17.94 -7.33 3.18
N ARG A 12 -17.97 -7.47 4.51
CA ARG A 12 -19.11 -6.97 5.28
C ARG A 12 -19.07 -5.44 5.29
N PRO A 13 -20.23 -4.76 5.32
CA PRO A 13 -20.28 -3.30 5.30
C PRO A 13 -19.55 -2.65 6.49
N ASP A 14 -19.42 -3.35 7.61
CA ASP A 14 -18.78 -2.89 8.84
C ASP A 14 -17.28 -3.20 8.93
N THR A 15 -16.71 -3.93 7.97
CA THR A 15 -15.31 -4.38 8.04
C THR A 15 -14.34 -3.21 8.20
N LEU A 16 -14.56 -2.10 7.49
CA LEU A 16 -13.71 -0.91 7.61
C LEU A 16 -13.80 -0.26 9.00
N LEU A 17 -14.99 -0.22 9.59
CA LEU A 17 -15.22 0.38 10.90
C LEU A 17 -14.51 -0.42 11.99
N GLU A 18 -14.64 -1.75 11.95
CA GLU A 18 -14.00 -2.65 12.91
C GLU A 18 -12.47 -2.61 12.78
N VAL A 19 -11.92 -2.64 11.56
CA VAL A 19 -10.47 -2.51 11.34
C VAL A 19 -9.94 -1.18 11.89
N ARG A 20 -10.64 -0.07 11.62
CA ARG A 20 -10.22 1.24 12.15
C ARG A 20 -10.28 1.26 13.67
N LYS A 21 -11.30 0.66 14.28
CA LYS A 21 -11.44 0.53 15.74
C LYS A 21 -10.32 -0.29 16.36
N GLU A 22 -10.01 -1.45 15.81
CA GLU A 22 -8.90 -2.30 16.27
C GLU A 22 -7.54 -1.58 16.22
N LEU A 23 -7.34 -0.71 15.23
CA LEU A 23 -6.12 0.06 15.05
C LEU A 23 -6.13 1.43 15.77
N ASN A 24 -7.18 1.75 16.55
CA ASN A 24 -7.39 3.05 17.20
C ASN A 24 -7.50 4.24 16.23
N LEU A 25 -7.97 4.00 15.01
CA LEU A 25 -8.19 4.99 13.94
C LEU A 25 -9.69 5.32 13.73
N ASP A 26 -10.54 4.90 14.66
CA ASP A 26 -12.00 5.10 14.66
C ASP A 26 -12.42 6.54 14.93
N LYS A 27 -11.60 7.32 15.64
CA LYS A 27 -11.90 8.72 15.92
C LYS A 27 -12.11 9.50 14.62
N PRO A 28 -13.16 10.33 14.53
CA PRO A 28 -13.45 11.10 13.33
C PRO A 28 -12.25 11.97 12.95
N GLY A 29 -11.82 11.89 11.68
CA GLY A 29 -10.69 12.63 11.15
C GLY A 29 -9.31 12.01 11.40
N ARG A 30 -9.15 11.09 12.37
CA ARG A 30 -7.83 10.53 12.72
C ARG A 30 -7.16 9.76 11.57
N MET A 31 -7.96 9.03 10.79
CA MET A 31 -7.45 8.36 9.59
C MET A 31 -7.00 9.38 8.53
N ASN A 32 -7.78 10.46 8.32
CA ASN A 32 -7.40 11.50 7.35
C ASN A 32 -6.12 12.22 7.78
N GLU A 33 -5.99 12.57 9.07
CA GLU A 33 -4.77 13.16 9.63
C GLU A 33 -3.56 12.26 9.42
N ALA A 34 -3.70 10.95 9.68
CA ALA A 34 -2.62 9.99 9.44
C ALA A 34 -2.23 9.91 7.95
N ILE A 35 -3.20 9.98 7.04
CA ILE A 35 -2.96 10.04 5.59
C ILE A 35 -2.25 11.34 5.22
N ASP A 36 -2.70 12.50 5.74
CA ASP A 36 -2.12 13.81 5.44
C ASP A 36 -0.65 13.87 5.90
N ILE A 37 -0.35 13.38 7.12
CA ILE A 37 1.02 13.29 7.64
C ILE A 37 1.90 12.41 6.73
N LEU A 38 1.37 11.28 6.25
CA LEU A 38 2.12 10.37 5.40
C LEU A 38 2.33 10.98 4.00
N GLU A 39 1.30 11.60 3.42
CA GLU A 39 1.33 12.28 2.13
C GLU A 39 2.36 13.43 2.13
N ASP A 40 2.31 14.31 3.13
CA ASP A 40 3.28 15.40 3.30
C ASP A 40 4.71 14.88 3.45
N TRP A 41 4.88 13.78 4.19
CA TRP A 41 6.20 13.16 4.36
C TRP A 41 6.72 12.57 3.04
N VAL A 42 5.88 11.90 2.26
CA VAL A 42 6.22 11.36 0.95
C VAL A 42 6.72 12.48 0.02
N GLN A 43 6.03 13.62 -0.01
CA GLN A 43 6.40 14.74 -0.86
C GLN A 43 7.82 15.24 -0.55
N LYS A 44 8.22 15.19 0.72
CA LYS A 44 9.55 15.61 1.21
C LYS A 44 10.67 14.61 0.89
N GLN A 45 10.39 13.37 0.48
CA GLN A 45 11.44 12.37 0.22
C GLN A 45 12.09 12.57 -1.15
N PRO A 46 13.38 12.95 -1.28
CA PRO A 46 13.99 13.27 -2.57
C PRO A 46 14.28 12.03 -3.43
N HIS A 47 14.50 10.86 -2.82
CA HIS A 47 14.86 9.60 -3.51
C HIS A 47 13.66 8.83 -4.05
N PHE A 48 12.44 9.30 -3.80
CA PHE A 48 11.24 8.66 -4.31
C PHE A 48 11.01 9.05 -5.78
N ALA A 49 11.08 8.06 -6.67
CA ALA A 49 10.84 8.27 -8.10
C ALA A 49 9.41 8.71 -8.42
N LYS A 50 8.43 8.28 -7.62
CA LYS A 50 7.02 8.70 -7.72
C LYS A 50 6.50 9.06 -6.33
N LYS A 51 5.84 10.21 -6.23
CA LYS A 51 5.30 10.74 -4.95
C LYS A 51 3.78 10.87 -4.95
N ASP A 52 3.16 10.85 -6.13
CA ASP A 52 1.71 10.98 -6.29
C ASP A 52 1.03 9.62 -6.08
N PHE A 53 0.88 9.24 -4.81
CA PHE A 53 0.14 8.05 -4.40
C PHE A 53 -1.34 8.40 -4.15
N PRO A 54 -2.30 7.59 -4.63
CA PRO A 54 -3.70 7.76 -4.27
C PRO A 54 -3.89 7.67 -2.75
N ARG A 55 -4.81 8.46 -2.19
CA ARG A 55 -5.07 8.45 -0.74
C ARG A 55 -5.50 7.08 -0.24
N GLU A 56 -6.26 6.31 -1.02
CA GLU A 56 -6.61 4.92 -0.63
C GLU A 56 -5.37 4.01 -0.53
N TYR A 57 -4.31 4.28 -1.31
CA TYR A 57 -3.06 3.53 -1.25
C TYR A 57 -2.31 3.83 0.04
N LEU A 58 -2.24 5.12 0.43
CA LEU A 58 -1.64 5.55 1.68
C LEU A 58 -2.42 5.02 2.90
N GLU A 59 -3.75 5.03 2.84
CA GLU A 59 -4.62 4.42 3.87
C GLU A 59 -4.28 2.93 4.08
N ARG A 60 -4.17 2.16 2.98
CA ARG A 60 -3.80 0.74 3.06
C ARG A 60 -2.42 0.55 3.70
N PHE A 61 -1.46 1.40 3.38
CA PHE A 61 -0.13 1.37 4.00
C PHE A 61 -0.20 1.60 5.51
N ILE A 62 -1.02 2.55 5.96
CA ILE A 62 -1.26 2.81 7.39
C ILE A 62 -1.89 1.58 8.06
N VAL A 63 -2.92 1.00 7.46
CA VAL A 63 -3.61 -0.21 7.98
C VAL A 63 -2.64 -1.40 8.09
N ILE A 64 -1.86 -1.71 7.05
CA ILE A 64 -0.84 -2.79 7.05
C ILE A 64 0.31 -2.49 8.03
N SER A 65 0.45 -1.23 8.46
CA SER A 65 1.41 -0.79 9.47
C SER A 65 0.81 -0.73 10.88
N LYS A 66 -0.36 -1.36 11.08
CA LYS A 66 -1.10 -1.41 12.34
C LYS A 66 -1.50 -0.03 12.86
N GLY A 67 -1.78 0.90 11.94
CA GLY A 67 -2.14 2.28 12.25
C GLY A 67 -0.98 3.18 12.71
N LEU A 68 0.25 2.67 12.73
CA LEU A 68 1.43 3.43 13.12
C LEU A 68 2.05 4.11 11.90
N VAL A 69 1.95 5.44 11.84
CA VAL A 69 2.43 6.25 10.72
C VAL A 69 3.93 6.11 10.52
N GLU A 70 4.74 6.09 11.58
CA GLU A 70 6.20 5.91 11.45
C GLU A 70 6.59 4.56 10.83
N ARG A 71 5.84 3.49 11.16
CA ARG A 71 6.04 2.19 10.50
C ARG A 71 5.60 2.22 9.04
N ALA A 72 4.56 2.97 8.71
CA ALA A 72 4.14 3.15 7.33
C ALA A 72 5.21 3.87 6.51
N LYS A 73 5.84 4.92 7.07
CA LYS A 73 6.99 5.61 6.47
C LYS A 73 8.14 4.65 6.20
N GLU A 74 8.57 3.89 7.21
CA GLU A 74 9.66 2.91 7.08
C GLU A 74 9.38 1.86 5.98
N LYS A 75 8.15 1.33 5.92
CA LYS A 75 7.77 0.35 4.90
C LYS A 75 7.75 0.96 3.49
N LEU A 76 7.21 2.17 3.35
CA LEU A 76 7.12 2.85 2.05
C LEU A 76 8.51 3.26 1.55
N ASP A 77 9.38 3.70 2.46
CA ASP A 77 10.78 4.01 2.19
C ASP A 77 11.54 2.79 1.66
N LYS A 78 11.41 1.65 2.35
CA LYS A 78 11.98 0.37 1.92
C LYS A 78 11.44 -0.05 0.55
N LEU A 79 10.13 0.05 0.31
CA LEU A 79 9.54 -0.27 -0.98
C LEU A 79 10.15 0.58 -2.11
N CYS A 80 10.24 1.89 -1.92
CA CYS A 80 10.78 2.79 -2.93
C CYS A 80 12.28 2.53 -3.15
N THR A 81 13.02 2.25 -2.08
CA THR A 81 14.44 1.89 -2.14
C THR A 81 14.65 0.58 -2.91
N PHE A 82 13.88 -0.48 -2.62
CA PHE A 82 13.97 -1.74 -3.34
C PHE A 82 13.65 -1.61 -4.81
N LYS A 83 12.65 -0.79 -5.17
CA LYS A 83 12.35 -0.51 -6.59
C LYS A 83 13.50 0.15 -7.33
N THR A 84 14.28 0.98 -6.65
CA THR A 84 15.45 1.65 -7.23
C THR A 84 16.66 0.71 -7.29
N LEU A 85 16.91 -0.07 -6.24
CA LEU A 85 18.09 -0.93 -6.14
C LEU A 85 17.98 -2.24 -6.91
N MET A 86 16.77 -2.77 -7.06
CA MET A 86 16.50 -4.08 -7.66
C MET A 86 15.36 -4.00 -8.69
N PRO A 87 15.47 -3.11 -9.71
CA PRO A 87 14.40 -2.85 -10.67
C PRO A 87 13.98 -4.10 -11.48
N GLU A 88 14.85 -5.10 -11.60
CA GLU A 88 14.59 -6.36 -12.31
C GLU A 88 13.40 -7.13 -11.71
N PHE A 89 13.17 -7.03 -10.39
CA PHE A 89 12.04 -7.69 -9.73
C PHE A 89 10.72 -6.91 -9.84
N PHE A 90 10.77 -5.66 -10.30
CA PHE A 90 9.59 -4.79 -10.45
C PHE A 90 9.30 -4.45 -11.91
N SER A 91 10.10 -4.98 -12.83
CA SER A 91 9.91 -4.82 -14.27
C SER A 91 8.75 -5.69 -14.74
N PRO A 92 7.96 -5.25 -15.74
CA PRO A 92 6.91 -6.08 -16.32
C PRO A 92 7.51 -7.36 -16.91
N ILE A 93 7.08 -8.51 -16.38
CA ILE A 93 7.43 -9.82 -16.93
C ILE A 93 6.30 -10.32 -17.84
N ASP A 94 6.68 -10.92 -18.97
CA ASP A 94 5.72 -11.67 -19.79
C ASP A 94 5.65 -13.08 -19.23
N VAL A 95 4.66 -13.31 -18.36
CA VAL A 95 4.47 -14.59 -17.66
C VAL A 95 4.36 -15.76 -18.63
N LYS A 96 3.74 -15.58 -19.80
CA LYS A 96 3.61 -16.66 -20.78
C LYS A 96 4.99 -17.04 -21.31
N LYS A 97 5.71 -16.03 -21.82
CA LYS A 97 7.04 -16.21 -22.41
C LYS A 97 8.08 -16.72 -21.40
N GLU A 98 8.09 -16.18 -20.19
CA GLU A 98 9.12 -16.49 -19.19
C GLU A 98 8.89 -17.82 -18.47
N LEU A 99 7.63 -18.28 -18.39
CA LEU A 99 7.31 -19.59 -17.79
C LEU A 99 7.12 -20.72 -18.82
N GLU A 100 7.24 -20.45 -20.14
CA GLU A 100 7.27 -21.50 -21.18
C GLU A 100 8.20 -22.69 -20.85
N PRO A 101 9.42 -22.49 -20.31
CA PRO A 101 10.31 -23.60 -19.98
C PRO A 101 9.75 -24.54 -18.90
N ILE A 102 8.87 -24.04 -18.02
CA ILE A 102 8.26 -24.82 -16.94
C ILE A 102 7.16 -25.73 -17.50
N HIS A 103 6.44 -25.29 -18.54
CA HIS A 103 5.44 -26.12 -19.21
C HIS A 103 6.03 -27.33 -19.92
N GLN A 104 7.32 -27.34 -20.25
CA GLN A 104 7.97 -28.51 -20.85
C GLN A 104 8.42 -29.56 -19.83
N ILE A 105 8.38 -29.23 -18.53
CA ILE A 105 8.82 -30.11 -17.44
C ILE A 105 7.60 -30.76 -16.74
N MET A 106 6.39 -30.25 -16.96
CA MET A 106 5.12 -30.79 -16.46
C MET A 106 4.40 -31.60 -17.53
#